data_AF-A0A6A6Y776-F1
#
_entry.id   AF-A0A6A6Y776-F1
#
_cell.length_a   1.000
_cell.length_b   1.000
_cell.length_c   1.000
_cell.angle_alpha   90.00
_cell.angle_beta   90.00
_cell.angle_gamma   90.00
#
_symmetry.space_group_name_H-M   'P 1'
#
loop_
_entity.id
_entity.type
_entity.pdbx_description
1 polymer ?
#
loop_
_entity_poly.entity_id
_entity_poly.type
_entity_poly.pdbx_seq_one_letter_code
_entity_poly.pdbx_strand_id
1 'polypeptide(L)' 'MAVSENKQKMLRGELYHAFTDELVAERSRTKHAYTRYNNAGDITRRELTVLWRE' A
#
# COMPACT_ATOMS: atom_id res chain seq x y z
N MET A 1 1.97 -16.06 3.90
CA MET A 1 0.97 -16.47 2.89
C MET A 1 1.68 -16.54 1.55
N ALA A 2 1.43 -17.59 0.75
CA ALA A 2 1.97 -17.64 -0.60
C ALA A 2 1.36 -16.51 -1.44
N VAL A 3 2.21 -15.81 -2.21
CA VAL A 3 1.81 -14.73 -3.13
C VAL A 3 1.07 -15.35 -4.31
N SER A 4 -0.11 -14.84 -4.67
CA SER A 4 -0.90 -15.39 -5.79
C SER A 4 -0.14 -15.30 -7.12
N GLU A 5 -0.39 -16.21 -8.06
CA GLU A 5 0.23 -16.16 -9.40
C GLU A 5 -0.01 -14.81 -10.08
N ASN A 6 -1.22 -14.24 -9.94
CA ASN A 6 -1.55 -12.94 -10.49
C ASN A 6 -0.65 -11.82 -9.93
N LYS A 7 -0.35 -11.86 -8.64
CA LYS A 7 0.57 -10.90 -8.02
C LYS A 7 2.02 -11.18 -8.39
N GLN A 8 2.41 -12.43 -8.60
CA GLN A 8 3.74 -12.74 -9.13
C GLN A 8 3.92 -12.19 -10.55
N LYS A 9 2.91 -12.31 -11.43
CA LYS A 9 2.89 -11.66 -12.75
C LYS A 9 3.06 -10.14 -12.66
N MET A 10 2.32 -9.50 -11.75
CA MET A 10 2.48 -8.07 -11.47
C MET A 10 3.93 -7.72 -11.07
N LEU A 11 4.54 -8.49 -10.16
CA LEU A 11 5.91 -8.26 -9.69
C LEU A 11 6.96 -8.45 -10.80
N ARG A 12 6.69 -9.33 -11.77
CA ARG A 12 7.55 -9.56 -12.95
C ARG A 12 7.30 -8.56 -14.09
N GLY A 13 6.27 -7.71 -13.99
CA GLY A 13 5.87 -6.79 -15.05
C GLY A 13 5.11 -7.45 -16.21
N GLU A 14 4.56 -8.64 -15.99
CA GLU A 14 3.72 -9.35 -16.96
C GLU A 14 2.28 -8.82 -16.94
N LEU A 15 1.48 -9.17 -17.94
CA LEU A 15 0.05 -8.87 -17.94
C LEU A 15 -0.64 -9.58 -16.77
N TYR A 16 -1.36 -8.82 -15.94
CA TYR A 16 -2.06 -9.30 -14.76
C TYR A 16 -3.44 -8.65 -14.63
N HIS A 17 -4.33 -9.26 -13.86
CA HIS A 17 -5.62 -8.68 -13.52
C HIS A 17 -5.48 -7.78 -12.29
N ALA A 18 -5.69 -6.48 -12.45
CA ALA A 18 -5.47 -5.55 -11.35
C ALA A 18 -6.49 -5.72 -10.21
N PHE A 19 -7.74 -6.11 -10.46
CA PHE A 19 -8.84 -6.03 -9.48
C PHE A 19 -9.12 -7.34 -8.72
N THR A 20 -8.07 -8.09 -8.38
CA THR A 20 -8.19 -9.23 -7.44
C THR A 20 -8.33 -8.75 -6.00
N ASP A 21 -9.00 -9.52 -5.14
CA ASP A 21 -9.13 -9.22 -3.70
C ASP A 21 -7.80 -8.91 -3.01
N GLU A 22 -6.74 -9.67 -3.31
CA GLU A 22 -5.40 -9.42 -2.78
C GLU A 22 -4.92 -8.00 -3.13
N LEU A 23 -4.82 -7.66 -4.41
CA LEU A 23 -4.33 -6.36 -4.87
C LEU A 23 -5.24 -5.19 -4.47
N VAL A 24 -6.54 -5.41 -4.35
CA VAL A 24 -7.48 -4.39 -3.83
C VAL A 24 -7.22 -4.15 -2.34
N ALA A 25 -7.02 -5.21 -1.54
CA ALA A 25 -6.65 -5.06 -0.14
C ALA A 25 -5.32 -4.33 0.03
N GLU A 26 -4.31 -4.65 -0.81
CA GLU A 26 -3.03 -3.92 -0.80
C GLU A 26 -3.21 -2.44 -1.10
N ARG A 27 -3.97 -2.09 -2.14
CA ARG A 27 -4.28 -0.69 -2.45
C ARG A 27 -5.03 0.00 -1.33
N SER A 28 -5.96 -0.67 -0.68
CA SER A 28 -6.69 -0.09 0.46
C SER A 28 -5.74 0.24 1.61
N ARG A 29 -4.80 -0.65 1.95
CA ARG A 29 -3.78 -0.39 2.98
C ARG A 29 -2.92 0.82 2.63
N THR A 30 -2.38 0.88 1.40
CA THR A 30 -1.61 2.04 0.94
C THR A 30 -2.44 3.32 0.98
N LYS A 31 -3.73 3.23 0.62
CA LYS A 31 -4.66 4.36 0.68
C LYS A 31 -4.79 4.90 2.09
N HIS A 32 -4.99 4.04 3.06
CA HIS A 32 -5.08 4.45 4.46
C HIS A 32 -3.79 5.10 4.96
N ALA A 33 -2.62 4.52 4.65
CA ALA A 33 -1.33 5.05 5.05
C ALA A 33 -1.08 6.46 4.49
N TYR A 34 -1.19 6.65 3.17
CA TYR A 34 -0.96 7.98 2.58
C TYR A 34 -2.03 9.00 3.03
N THR A 35 -3.28 8.58 3.25
CA THR A 35 -4.34 9.47 3.72
C THR A 35 -4.03 9.96 5.14
N ARG A 36 -3.59 9.06 6.03
CA ARG A 36 -3.19 9.40 7.40
C ARG A 36 -1.98 10.33 7.41
N TYR A 37 -0.97 10.02 6.60
CA TYR A 37 0.24 10.84 6.46
C TYR A 37 -0.09 12.26 5.97
N ASN A 38 -0.85 12.38 4.87
CA ASN A 38 -1.18 13.67 4.26
C ASN A 38 -2.09 14.54 5.13
N ASN A 39 -2.94 13.92 5.96
CA ASN A 39 -3.90 14.63 6.81
C ASN A 39 -3.42 14.77 8.27
N ALA A 40 -2.14 14.51 8.56
CA ALA A 40 -1.63 14.46 9.93
C ALA A 40 -1.65 15.82 10.67
N GLY A 41 -1.75 16.94 9.93
CA GLY A 41 -1.77 18.29 10.51
C GLY A 41 -0.41 18.70 11.08
N ASP A 42 -0.43 19.45 12.18
CA ASP A 42 0.79 19.96 12.81
C ASP A 42 1.29 18.96 13.86
N ILE A 43 2.10 18.01 13.41
CA ILE A 43 2.75 16.98 14.24
C ILE A 43 4.27 17.13 14.18
N THR A 44 4.96 16.57 15.17
CA THR A 44 6.42 16.62 15.19
C THR A 44 7.02 15.85 14.01
N ARG A 45 8.23 16.24 13.58
CA ARG A 45 8.98 15.50 12.55
C ARG A 45 9.14 14.01 12.88
N ARG A 46 9.26 13.67 14.16
CA ARG A 46 9.40 12.27 14.60
C ARG A 46 8.12 11.49 14.33
N GLU A 47 6.97 12.04 14.68
CA GLU A 47 5.67 11.42 14.41
C GLU A 47 5.42 11.28 12.90
N LEU A 48 5.77 12.29 12.12
CA LEU A 48 5.65 12.24 10.66
C LEU A 48 6.51 11.10 10.07
N THR A 49 7.71 10.90 10.61
CA THR A 49 8.60 9.79 10.20
C THR A 49 8.06 8.41 10.60
N VAL A 50 7.27 8.32 11.68
CA VAL A 50 6.58 7.08 12.05
C VAL A 50 5.47 6.80 11.06
N LEU A 51 4.63 7.78 10.72
CA LEU A 51 3.56 7.64 9.73
C LEU A 51 4.08 7.26 8.33
N TRP A 52 5.27 7.72 7.96
CA TRP A 52 5.91 7.34 6.69
C TRP A 52 6.37 5.89 6.64
N ARG A 53 6.67 5.29 7.80
CA ARG A 53 7.15 3.90 7.89
C ARG A 53 6.02 2.87 8.03
N GLU A 54 4.80 3.32 8.27
CA GLU A 54 3.58 2.50 8.29
C GLU A 54 3.09 2.19 6.87
#